data_AF-A0A946PWL8-F1
#
_entry.id   AF-A0A946PWL8-F1
#
_cell.length_a   1.000
_cell.length_b   1.000
_cell.length_c   1.000
_cell.angle_alpha   90.00
_cell.angle_beta   90.00
_cell.angle_gamma   90.00
#
_symmetry.space_group_name_H-M   'P 1'
#
loop_
_entity.id
_entity.type
_entity.pdbx_description
1 polymer ?
#
loop_
_entity_poly.entity_id
_entity_poly.type
_entity_poly.pdbx_seq_one_letter_code
_entity_poly.pdbx_strand_id
1 'polypeptide(L)'
;MEKHITIWKQALKESFSLNAVIAAAGLAYFALFSFFPLILLIVAIASRWFDPLWVESELITRLDFVIPGISQLLGNNLEKIIEARRSVTTTASLMLLWSGSTLFSMLARTLDSIWNGEDVRPGIRYRGLALLFVGGLSLIALPLLFIGTWVTPLLKGLLPFKNFFFHPNVSLLLSLLFSILLFGLLYRFLPHAGPLWRELRIGAVSAGFLWEIAKKKS
;
A
#
# COMPACT_ATOMS: atom_id res chain seq x y z
N MET A 1 12.89 -4.24 -36.59
CA MET A 1 11.88 -4.93 -35.74
C MET A 1 12.53 -5.88 -34.73
N GLU A 2 13.50 -6.70 -35.12
CA GLU A 2 14.16 -7.68 -34.23
C GLU A 2 14.79 -7.08 -32.96
N LYS A 3 15.37 -5.87 -33.06
CA LYS A 3 16.02 -5.18 -31.94
C LYS A 3 15.07 -4.78 -30.79
N HIS A 4 13.78 -4.57 -31.07
CA HIS A 4 12.79 -4.27 -30.01
C HIS A 4 12.34 -5.55 -29.30
N ILE A 5 12.21 -6.64 -30.04
CA ILE A 5 11.79 -7.94 -29.49
C ILE A 5 12.85 -8.48 -28.53
N THR A 6 14.14 -8.29 -28.83
CA THR A 6 15.23 -8.69 -27.93
C THR A 6 15.23 -7.91 -26.62
N ILE A 7 14.98 -6.60 -26.66
CA ILE A 7 14.87 -5.76 -25.45
C ILE A 7 13.72 -6.23 -24.55
N TRP A 8 12.53 -6.48 -25.12
CA TRP A 8 11.39 -6.96 -24.34
C TRP A 8 11.64 -8.35 -23.75
N LYS A 9 12.25 -9.27 -24.51
CA LYS A 9 12.63 -10.61 -24.00
C LYS A 9 13.62 -10.51 -22.85
N GLN A 10 14.61 -9.62 -22.95
CA GLN A 10 15.61 -9.43 -21.91
C GLN A 10 14.99 -8.81 -20.65
N ALA A 11 14.17 -7.77 -20.79
CA ALA A 11 13.45 -7.15 -19.67
C ALA A 11 12.55 -8.16 -18.95
N LEU A 12 11.87 -9.03 -19.70
CA LEU A 12 11.00 -10.07 -19.12
C LEU A 12 11.83 -11.13 -18.39
N LYS A 13 12.99 -11.52 -18.94
CA LYS A 13 13.91 -12.45 -18.27
C LYS A 13 14.49 -11.84 -16.98
N GLU A 14 14.86 -10.57 -16.98
CA GLU A 14 15.35 -9.84 -15.80
C GLU A 14 14.25 -9.68 -14.73
N SER A 15 13.01 -9.41 -15.14
CA SER A 15 11.86 -9.29 -14.24
C SER A 15 11.58 -10.58 -13.45
N PHE A 16 11.89 -11.74 -14.04
CA PHE A 16 11.78 -13.05 -13.40
C PHE A 16 13.14 -13.62 -12.97
N SER A 17 14.17 -12.78 -12.85
CA SER A 17 15.44 -13.20 -12.26
C SER A 17 15.25 -13.60 -10.80
N LEU A 18 16.09 -14.52 -10.31
CA LEU A 18 16.02 -15.00 -8.93
C LEU A 18 16.06 -13.83 -7.92
N ASN A 19 16.91 -12.83 -8.17
CA ASN A 19 17.03 -11.64 -7.31
C ASN A 19 15.75 -10.80 -7.30
N ALA A 20 15.12 -10.58 -8.47
CA ALA A 20 13.87 -9.84 -8.56
C ALA A 20 12.72 -10.56 -7.85
N VAL A 21 12.64 -11.89 -8.00
CA VAL A 21 11.63 -12.72 -7.33
C VAL A 21 11.84 -12.73 -5.82
N ILE A 22 13.08 -12.89 -5.34
CA ILE A 22 13.40 -12.83 -3.90
C ILE A 22 13.08 -11.44 -3.34
N ALA A 23 13.39 -10.37 -4.07
CA ALA A 23 13.07 -9.00 -3.68
C ALA A 23 11.55 -8.79 -3.55
N ALA A 24 10.78 -9.23 -4.54
CA ALA A 24 9.33 -9.16 -4.54
C ALA A 24 8.70 -10.00 -3.42
N ALA A 25 9.22 -11.20 -3.17
CA ALA A 25 8.78 -12.07 -2.08
C ALA A 25 9.05 -11.45 -0.70
N GLY A 26 10.23 -10.85 -0.52
CA GLY A 26 10.57 -10.14 0.72
C GLY A 26 9.69 -8.91 0.96
N LEU A 27 9.41 -8.12 -0.10
CA LEU A 27 8.46 -7.02 -0.04
C LEU A 27 7.05 -7.50 0.34
N ALA A 28 6.55 -8.57 -0.30
CA ALA A 28 5.26 -9.14 0.03
C ALA A 28 5.21 -9.66 1.48
N TYR A 29 6.28 -10.33 1.93
CA TYR A 29 6.40 -10.83 3.31
C TYR A 29 6.33 -9.69 4.33
N PHE A 30 7.15 -8.64 4.19
CA PHE A 30 7.13 -7.51 5.13
C PHE A 30 5.84 -6.68 5.03
N ALA A 31 5.21 -6.61 3.86
CA ALA A 31 3.90 -5.97 3.70
C ALA A 31 2.81 -6.72 4.48
N LEU A 32 2.70 -8.04 4.25
CA LEU A 32 1.76 -8.89 4.97
C LEU A 32 2.04 -8.91 6.47
N PHE A 33 3.31 -9.00 6.86
CA PHE A 33 3.72 -8.96 8.25
C PHE A 33 3.34 -7.64 8.93
N SER A 34 3.37 -6.52 8.20
CA SER A 34 2.95 -5.21 8.73
C SER A 34 1.44 -5.09 8.98
N PHE A 35 0.61 -5.92 8.33
CA PHE A 35 -0.84 -5.89 8.56
C PHE A 35 -1.21 -6.36 9.96
N PHE A 36 -0.52 -7.34 10.52
CA PHE A 36 -0.81 -7.82 11.87
C PHE A 36 -0.69 -6.71 12.95
N PRO A 37 0.46 -6.02 13.11
CA PRO A 37 0.56 -4.92 14.06
C PRO A 37 -0.31 -3.72 13.66
N LEU A 38 -0.56 -3.47 12.38
CA LEU A 38 -1.52 -2.44 11.95
C LEU A 38 -2.93 -2.70 12.51
N ILE A 39 -3.41 -3.93 12.37
CA ILE A 39 -4.75 -4.30 12.83
C ILE A 39 -4.84 -4.24 14.36
N LEU A 40 -3.85 -4.78 15.07
CA LEU A 40 -3.78 -4.64 16.53
C LEU A 40 -3.80 -3.19 16.97
N LEU A 41 -3.09 -2.33 16.25
CA LEU A 41 -3.07 -0.89 16.52
C LEU A 41 -4.43 -0.26 16.27
N ILE A 42 -5.11 -0.59 15.16
CA ILE A 42 -6.46 -0.11 14.85
C ILE A 42 -7.45 -0.54 15.93
N VAL A 43 -7.44 -1.80 16.37
CA VAL A 43 -8.33 -2.32 17.43
C VAL A 43 -8.03 -1.67 18.78
N ALA A 44 -6.76 -1.54 19.16
CA ALA A 44 -6.35 -0.92 20.42
C ALA A 44 -6.69 0.59 20.46
N ILE A 45 -6.58 1.27 19.32
CA ILE A 45 -7.01 2.67 19.13
C ILE A 45 -8.54 2.74 19.20
N ALA A 46 -9.27 1.95 18.41
CA ALA A 46 -10.74 1.98 18.36
C ALA A 46 -11.38 1.72 19.73
N SER A 47 -10.89 0.73 20.49
CA SER A 47 -11.37 0.41 21.84
C SER A 47 -11.20 1.54 22.87
N ARG A 48 -10.51 2.64 22.52
CA ARG A 48 -10.44 3.84 23.36
C ARG A 48 -11.66 4.76 23.22
N TRP A 49 -12.31 4.77 22.05
CA TRP A 49 -13.42 5.68 21.76
C TRP A 49 -14.75 4.95 21.53
N PHE A 50 -14.73 3.65 21.20
CA PHE A 50 -15.91 2.86 20.87
C PHE A 50 -16.15 1.75 21.90
N ASP A 51 -17.42 1.39 22.07
CA ASP A 51 -17.83 0.28 22.93
C ASP A 51 -17.26 -1.06 22.43
N PRO A 52 -16.82 -1.96 23.33
CA PRO A 52 -16.26 -3.27 22.95
C PRO A 52 -17.17 -4.07 22.02
N LEU A 53 -18.49 -4.05 22.27
CA LEU A 53 -19.49 -4.71 21.45
C LEU A 53 -19.54 -4.17 20.01
N TRP A 54 -19.34 -2.86 19.82
CA TRP A 54 -19.29 -2.25 18.49
C TRP A 54 -17.99 -2.63 17.75
N VAL A 55 -16.87 -2.66 18.47
CA VAL A 55 -15.57 -3.07 17.92
C VAL A 55 -15.62 -4.52 17.43
N GLU A 56 -16.25 -5.41 18.20
CA GLU A 56 -16.39 -6.82 17.82
C GLU A 56 -17.33 -7.03 16.64
N SER A 57 -18.52 -6.41 16.67
CA SER A 57 -19.57 -6.66 15.68
C SER A 57 -19.39 -5.93 14.36
N GLU A 58 -18.79 -4.74 14.35
CA GLU A 58 -18.65 -3.93 13.14
C GLU A 58 -17.21 -3.93 12.66
N LEU A 59 -16.24 -3.55 13.50
CA LEU A 59 -14.85 -3.39 13.05
C LEU A 59 -14.22 -4.73 12.64
N ILE A 60 -14.36 -5.78 13.44
CA ILE A 60 -13.75 -7.09 13.13
C ILE A 60 -14.42 -7.73 11.91
N THR A 61 -15.75 -7.68 11.79
CA THR A 61 -16.47 -8.19 10.63
C THR A 61 -16.04 -7.49 9.34
N ARG A 62 -15.79 -6.18 9.38
CA ARG A 62 -15.25 -5.43 8.23
C ARG A 62 -13.81 -5.80 7.92
N LEU A 63 -12.99 -6.04 8.94
CA LEU A 63 -11.62 -6.51 8.75
C LEU A 63 -11.58 -7.92 8.15
N ASP A 64 -12.52 -8.80 8.50
CA ASP A 64 -12.62 -10.17 7.97
C ASP A 64 -12.98 -10.21 6.48
N PHE A 65 -13.74 -9.22 6.01
CA PHE A 65 -13.97 -9.02 4.58
C PHE A 65 -12.68 -8.71 3.80
N VAL A 66 -11.73 -8.00 4.43
CA VAL A 66 -10.45 -7.62 3.80
C VAL A 66 -9.41 -8.73 3.97
N ILE A 67 -9.37 -9.37 5.14
CA ILE A 67 -8.43 -10.43 5.50
C ILE A 67 -9.23 -11.59 6.08
N PRO A 68 -9.59 -12.59 5.24
CA PRO A 68 -10.35 -13.75 5.68
C PRO A 68 -9.68 -14.47 6.85
N GLY A 69 -10.42 -14.74 7.92
CA GLY A 69 -9.94 -15.46 9.11
C GLY A 69 -9.31 -14.56 10.19
N ILE A 70 -9.25 -13.24 9.97
CA ILE A 70 -8.78 -12.31 11.02
C ILE A 70 -9.72 -12.29 12.23
N SER A 71 -11.02 -12.51 12.01
CA SER A 71 -12.03 -12.59 13.07
C SER A 71 -11.75 -13.72 14.06
N GLN A 72 -11.31 -14.89 13.57
CA GLN A 72 -10.95 -16.03 14.41
C GLN A 72 -9.63 -15.79 15.16
N LEU A 73 -8.64 -15.17 14.49
CA LEU A 73 -7.34 -14.85 15.09
C LEU A 73 -7.46 -13.81 16.21
N LEU A 74 -8.27 -12.77 15.97
CA LEU A 74 -8.47 -11.69 16.94
C LEU A 74 -9.54 -12.01 17.97
N GLY A 75 -10.67 -12.62 17.58
CA GLY A 75 -11.81 -12.88 18.47
C GLY A 75 -11.41 -13.65 19.72
N ASN A 76 -10.59 -14.70 19.57
CA ASN A 76 -10.06 -15.49 20.69
C ASN A 76 -9.14 -14.70 21.64
N ASN A 77 -8.62 -13.55 21.20
CA ASN A 77 -7.68 -12.71 21.95
C ASN A 77 -8.19 -11.28 22.17
N LEU A 78 -9.43 -10.98 21.77
CA LEU A 78 -9.91 -9.60 21.67
C LEU A 78 -10.02 -8.95 23.05
N GLU A 79 -10.57 -9.68 24.00
CA GLU A 79 -10.67 -9.26 25.40
C GLU A 79 -9.27 -8.92 25.96
N LYS A 80 -8.29 -9.80 25.75
CA LYS A 80 -6.89 -9.57 26.15
C LYS A 80 -6.28 -8.35 25.46
N ILE A 81 -6.61 -8.11 24.20
CA ILE A 81 -6.13 -6.94 23.44
C ILE A 81 -6.72 -5.65 24.01
N ILE A 82 -8.00 -5.65 24.38
CA ILE A 82 -8.71 -4.49 24.95
C ILE A 82 -8.21 -4.21 26.37
N GLU A 83 -8.05 -5.25 27.20
CA GLU A 83 -7.49 -5.13 28.56
C GLU A 83 -6.05 -4.59 28.52
N ALA A 84 -5.22 -5.14 27.62
CA ALA A 84 -3.83 -4.73 27.47
C ALA A 84 -3.63 -3.56 26.49
N ARG A 85 -4.68 -2.78 26.16
CA ARG A 85 -4.67 -1.78 25.06
C ARG A 85 -3.46 -0.86 25.05
N ARG A 86 -2.98 -0.40 26.21
CA ARG A 86 -1.82 0.52 26.31
C ARG A 86 -0.51 -0.18 25.90
N SER A 87 -0.32 -1.42 26.34
CA SER A 87 0.83 -2.26 25.98
C SER A 87 0.77 -2.66 24.51
N VAL A 88 -0.42 -3.09 24.05
CA VAL A 88 -0.66 -3.45 22.64
C VAL A 88 -0.41 -2.27 21.72
N THR A 89 -0.94 -1.08 22.03
CA THR A 89 -0.72 0.13 21.22
C THR A 89 0.77 0.43 21.04
N THR A 90 1.54 0.41 22.15
CA THR A 90 2.97 0.69 22.11
C THR A 90 3.73 -0.37 21.32
N THR A 91 3.48 -1.65 21.60
CA THR A 91 4.17 -2.78 20.98
C THR A 91 3.84 -2.88 19.49
N ALA A 92 2.55 -2.77 19.13
CA ALA A 92 2.08 -2.76 17.77
C ALA A 92 2.64 -1.56 16.99
N SER A 93 2.71 -0.38 17.59
CA SER A 93 3.35 0.78 16.96
C SER A 93 4.83 0.54 16.64
N LEU A 94 5.59 -0.01 17.61
CA LEU A 94 7.01 -0.31 17.39
C LEU A 94 7.22 -1.39 16.32
N MET A 95 6.42 -2.46 16.36
CA MET A 95 6.47 -3.52 15.34
C MET A 95 6.06 -3.00 13.96
N LEU A 96 5.04 -2.16 13.88
CA LEU A 96 4.58 -1.54 12.63
C LEU A 96 5.65 -0.61 12.06
N LEU A 97 6.25 0.23 12.90
CA LEU A 97 7.34 1.11 12.49
C LEU A 97 8.55 0.31 12.00
N TRP A 98 8.91 -0.77 12.68
CA TRP A 98 10.03 -1.63 12.29
C TRP A 98 9.77 -2.38 10.98
N SER A 99 8.62 -3.05 10.87
CA SER A 99 8.23 -3.83 9.69
C SER A 99 8.02 -2.93 8.46
N GLY A 100 7.31 -1.81 8.63
CA GLY A 100 7.14 -0.80 7.60
C GLY A 100 8.48 -0.21 7.16
N SER A 101 9.34 0.20 8.10
CA SER A 101 10.68 0.71 7.76
C SER A 101 11.50 -0.31 6.98
N THR A 102 11.38 -1.59 7.31
CA THR A 102 12.08 -2.68 6.61
C THR A 102 11.57 -2.84 5.18
N LEU A 103 10.25 -2.90 4.99
CA LEU A 103 9.60 -2.92 3.67
C LEU A 103 10.12 -1.78 2.79
N PHE A 104 10.07 -0.54 3.28
CA PHE A 104 10.48 0.61 2.49
C PHE A 104 11.98 0.63 2.21
N SER A 105 12.80 0.20 3.17
CA SER A 105 14.24 0.10 2.95
C SER A 105 14.57 -0.94 1.87
N MET A 106 13.80 -2.03 1.80
CA MET A 106 13.93 -3.05 0.77
C MET A 106 13.47 -2.51 -0.58
N LEU A 107 12.33 -1.81 -0.62
CA LEU A 107 11.82 -1.17 -1.83
C LEU A 107 12.82 -0.17 -2.40
N ALA A 108 13.37 0.71 -1.57
CA ALA A 108 14.38 1.69 -1.97
C ALA A 108 15.61 1.00 -2.57
N ARG A 109 16.17 -0.01 -1.90
CA ARG A 109 17.32 -0.79 -2.41
C ARG A 109 17.01 -1.48 -3.74
N THR A 110 15.83 -2.07 -3.87
CA THR A 110 15.42 -2.71 -5.12
C THR A 110 15.35 -1.69 -6.26
N LEU A 111 14.78 -0.51 -6.01
CA LEU A 111 14.76 0.55 -7.02
C LEU A 111 16.18 1.08 -7.31
N ASP A 112 16.99 1.36 -6.29
CA ASP A 112 18.38 1.81 -6.47
C ASP A 112 19.20 0.83 -7.31
N SER A 113 19.04 -0.47 -7.07
CA SER A 113 19.69 -1.52 -7.86
C SER A 113 19.30 -1.48 -9.34
N ILE A 114 18.06 -1.12 -9.66
CA ILE A 114 17.57 -1.01 -11.04
C ILE A 114 18.21 0.20 -11.76
N TRP A 115 18.33 1.36 -11.09
CA TRP A 115 18.77 2.59 -11.75
C TRP A 115 20.27 2.88 -11.64
N ASN A 116 20.92 2.55 -10.52
CA ASN A 116 22.32 2.89 -10.28
C ASN A 116 23.29 1.71 -10.41
N GLY A 117 22.80 0.46 -10.41
CA GLY A 117 23.66 -0.73 -10.44
C GLY A 117 24.55 -0.93 -9.20
N GLU A 118 24.61 0.06 -8.30
CA GLU A 118 25.33 0.01 -7.03
C GLU A 118 24.36 -0.15 -5.86
N ASP A 119 24.75 -1.01 -4.92
CA ASP A 119 24.01 -1.28 -3.68
C ASP A 119 24.24 -0.13 -2.68
N VAL A 120 23.64 1.04 -2.95
CA VAL A 120 23.79 2.22 -2.10
C VAL A 120 23.12 1.94 -0.76
N ARG A 121 23.89 1.99 0.34
CA ARG A 121 23.36 1.74 1.68
C ARG A 121 22.32 2.81 2.03
N PRO A 122 21.03 2.48 2.20
CA PRO A 122 20.05 3.47 2.63
C PRO A 122 20.36 3.87 4.07
N GLY A 123 20.85 5.09 4.26
CA GLY A 123 21.01 5.70 5.57
C GLY A 123 19.67 5.93 6.28
N ILE A 124 19.72 6.23 7.58
CA ILE A 124 18.55 6.55 8.43
C ILE A 124 17.69 7.69 7.84
N ARG A 125 18.31 8.60 7.08
CA ARG A 125 17.63 9.67 6.34
C ARG A 125 16.57 9.16 5.35
N TYR A 126 16.83 8.03 4.70
CA TYR A 126 15.92 7.43 3.70
C TYR A 126 14.75 6.69 4.35
N ARG A 127 14.94 6.16 5.58
CA ARG A 127 13.84 5.60 6.39
C ARG A 127 12.84 6.71 6.77
N GLY A 128 13.35 7.90 7.10
CA GLY A 128 12.52 9.08 7.39
C GLY A 128 11.75 9.56 6.16
N LEU A 129 12.40 9.66 4.99
CA LEU A 129 11.74 10.09 3.76
C LEU A 129 10.69 9.08 3.29
N ALA A 130 10.96 7.78 3.44
CA ALA A 130 10.00 6.74 3.12
C ALA A 130 8.80 6.75 4.08
N LEU A 131 9.01 6.93 5.39
CA LEU A 131 7.92 7.12 6.36
C LEU A 131 7.11 8.39 6.08
N LEU A 132 7.74 9.46 5.60
CA LEU A 132 7.07 10.69 5.20
C LEU A 132 6.26 10.50 3.91
N PHE A 133 6.79 9.73 2.95
CA PHE A 133 6.02 9.29 1.79
C PHE A 133 4.84 8.43 2.19
N VAL A 134 5.01 7.46 3.09
CA VAL A 134 3.94 6.61 3.59
C VAL A 134 2.91 7.40 4.35
N GLY A 135 3.33 8.24 5.29
CA GLY A 135 2.46 9.11 6.05
C GLY A 135 1.68 10.03 5.12
N GLY A 136 2.37 10.71 4.20
CA GLY A 136 1.76 11.61 3.22
C GLY A 136 0.82 10.91 2.26
N LEU A 137 1.22 9.78 1.68
CA LEU A 137 0.42 9.01 0.73
C LEU A 137 -0.78 8.34 1.43
N SER A 138 -0.62 7.87 2.67
CA SER A 138 -1.71 7.30 3.47
C SER A 138 -2.68 8.39 3.92
N LEU A 139 -2.18 9.58 4.29
CA LEU A 139 -3.00 10.77 4.58
C LEU A 139 -3.83 11.22 3.38
N ILE A 140 -3.38 10.93 2.15
CA ILE A 140 -4.12 11.24 0.92
C ILE A 140 -5.04 10.07 0.52
N ALA A 141 -4.54 8.83 0.59
CA ALA A 141 -5.24 7.64 0.12
C ALA A 141 -6.37 7.20 1.06
N LEU A 142 -6.18 7.28 2.38
CA LEU A 142 -7.20 6.88 3.34
C LEU A 142 -8.45 7.75 3.24
N PRO A 143 -8.37 9.10 3.18
CA PRO A 143 -9.56 9.92 2.92
C PRO A 143 -10.19 9.67 1.56
N LEU A 144 -9.41 9.42 0.50
CA LEU A 144 -9.96 9.09 -0.81
C LEU A 144 -10.75 7.78 -0.79
N LEU A 145 -10.23 6.75 -0.12
CA LEU A 145 -10.91 5.48 0.09
C LEU A 145 -12.15 5.66 0.96
N PHE A 146 -12.04 6.44 2.04
CA PHE A 146 -13.11 6.71 2.98
C PHE A 146 -14.25 7.50 2.32
N ILE A 147 -13.92 8.53 1.54
CA ILE A 147 -14.88 9.27 0.73
C ILE A 147 -15.55 8.32 -0.27
N GLY A 148 -14.76 7.53 -1.00
CA GLY A 148 -15.24 6.60 -2.02
C GLY A 148 -16.16 5.49 -1.50
N THR A 149 -15.96 5.04 -0.26
CA THR A 149 -16.72 3.95 0.35
C THR A 149 -17.88 4.43 1.23
N TRP A 150 -17.70 5.50 2.00
CA TRP A 150 -18.68 5.96 3.00
C TRP A 150 -19.45 7.21 2.59
N VAL A 151 -18.77 8.18 1.98
CA VAL A 151 -19.38 9.49 1.67
C VAL A 151 -20.14 9.45 0.34
N THR A 152 -19.65 8.71 -0.64
CA THR A 152 -20.30 8.57 -1.95
C THR A 152 -21.72 8.00 -1.86
N PRO A 153 -22.00 6.91 -1.09
CA PRO A 153 -23.36 6.40 -0.91
C PRO A 153 -24.32 7.41 -0.27
N LEU A 154 -23.84 8.23 0.67
CA LEU A 154 -24.61 9.28 1.35
C LEU A 154 -24.89 10.47 0.42
N LEU A 155 -23.88 10.93 -0.34
CA LEU A 155 -24.01 12.04 -1.29
C LEU A 155 -24.84 11.66 -2.53
N LYS A 156 -24.89 10.37 -2.90
CA LYS A 156 -25.78 9.84 -3.95
C LYS A 156 -27.26 10.17 -3.71
N GLY A 157 -27.66 10.43 -2.46
CA GLY A 157 -29.02 10.84 -2.10
C GLY A 157 -29.32 12.34 -2.25
N LEU A 158 -28.30 13.22 -2.35
CA LEU A 158 -28.46 14.67 -2.17
C LEU A 158 -28.09 15.52 -3.40
N LEU A 159 -27.31 15.01 -4.36
CA LEU A 159 -26.82 15.81 -5.50
C LEU A 159 -27.34 15.30 -6.86
N PRO A 160 -27.99 16.17 -7.68
CA PRO A 160 -28.51 15.81 -9.00
C PRO A 160 -27.45 15.71 -10.11
N PHE A 161 -26.16 15.93 -9.81
CA PHE A 161 -25.04 15.70 -10.74
C PHE A 161 -24.71 14.21 -10.86
N LYS A 162 -25.69 13.48 -11.41
CA LYS A 162 -25.82 12.02 -11.39
C LYS A 162 -24.75 11.26 -12.19
N ASN A 163 -24.17 11.85 -13.25
CA ASN A 163 -23.67 11.02 -14.36
C ASN A 163 -22.24 11.27 -14.86
N PHE A 164 -21.58 12.40 -14.56
CA PHE A 164 -20.28 12.69 -15.20
C PHE A 164 -19.09 12.10 -14.43
N PHE A 165 -18.99 12.36 -13.13
CA PHE A 165 -17.88 11.85 -12.31
C PHE A 165 -18.03 10.37 -11.90
N PHE A 166 -19.26 9.85 -11.88
CA PHE A 166 -19.58 8.49 -11.44
C PHE A 166 -19.82 7.50 -12.59
N HIS A 167 -19.58 7.92 -13.84
CA HIS A 167 -19.55 6.97 -14.94
C HIS A 167 -18.43 5.95 -14.67
N PRO A 168 -18.66 4.63 -14.81
CA PRO A 168 -17.65 3.60 -14.54
C PRO A 168 -16.31 3.90 -15.20
N ASN A 169 -16.36 4.44 -16.41
CA ASN A 169 -15.19 4.84 -17.20
C ASN A 169 -14.40 5.99 -16.58
N VAL A 170 -15.07 6.97 -15.95
CA VAL A 170 -14.40 8.14 -15.34
C VAL A 170 -13.75 7.76 -14.01
N SER A 171 -14.43 6.94 -13.20
CA SER A 171 -13.84 6.39 -11.96
C SER A 171 -12.63 5.51 -12.26
N LEU A 172 -12.69 4.67 -13.31
CA LEU A 172 -11.57 3.84 -13.73
C LEU A 172 -10.40 4.68 -14.22
N LEU A 173 -10.69 5.69 -15.05
CA LEU A 173 -9.67 6.60 -15.56
C LEU A 173 -8.97 7.35 -14.41
N LEU A 174 -9.73 7.83 -13.42
CA LEU A 174 -9.19 8.52 -12.26
C LEU A 174 -8.35 7.59 -11.37
N SER A 175 -8.80 6.35 -11.13
CA SER A 175 -8.04 5.32 -10.40
C SER A 175 -6.73 4.97 -11.11
N LEU A 176 -6.77 4.83 -12.44
CA LEU A 176 -5.60 4.58 -13.26
C LEU A 176 -4.61 5.76 -13.19
N LEU A 177 -5.08 7.00 -13.38
CA LEU A 177 -4.27 8.22 -13.27
C LEU A 177 -3.62 8.34 -11.89
N PHE A 178 -4.39 8.09 -10.83
CA PHE A 178 -3.87 8.10 -9.47
C PHE A 178 -2.79 7.03 -9.28
N SER A 179 -2.99 5.82 -9.81
CA SER A 179 -2.01 4.74 -9.70
C SER A 179 -0.74 5.03 -10.48
N ILE A 180 -0.85 5.56 -11.71
CA ILE A 180 0.30 5.99 -12.52
C ILE A 180 1.07 7.11 -11.81
N LEU A 181 0.36 8.09 -11.23
CA LEU A 181 0.97 9.17 -10.47
C LEU A 181 1.72 8.62 -9.25
N LEU A 182 1.10 7.70 -8.51
CA LEU A 182 1.67 7.05 -7.34
C LEU A 182 2.95 6.29 -7.68
N PHE A 183 2.94 5.44 -8.71
CA PHE A 183 4.15 4.75 -9.17
C PHE A 183 5.20 5.72 -9.70
N GLY A 184 4.79 6.77 -10.42
CA GLY A 184 5.71 7.80 -10.92
C GLY A 184 6.41 8.56 -9.79
N LEU A 185 5.68 8.90 -8.72
CA LEU A 185 6.24 9.52 -7.51
C LEU A 185 7.20 8.56 -6.80
N LEU A 186 6.82 7.29 -6.64
CA LEU A 186 7.69 6.27 -6.05
C LEU A 186 9.00 6.13 -6.85
N TYR A 187 8.92 5.98 -8.17
CA TYR A 187 10.11 5.83 -9.01
C TYR A 187 10.98 7.09 -9.06
N ARG A 188 10.41 8.27 -8.88
CA ARG A 188 11.17 9.53 -8.92
C ARG A 188 11.87 9.84 -7.59
N PHE A 189 11.19 9.63 -6.47
CA PHE A 189 11.61 10.17 -5.18
C PHE A 189 12.17 9.12 -4.22
N LEU A 190 11.89 7.84 -4.46
CA LEU A 190 12.38 6.78 -3.59
C LEU A 190 13.85 6.39 -3.86
N PRO A 191 14.36 6.37 -5.11
CA PRO A 191 15.77 6.10 -5.39
C PRO A 191 16.68 7.29 -5.05
N HIS A 192 17.94 7.00 -4.72
CA HIS A 192 18.98 7.99 -4.39
C HIS A 192 19.30 8.92 -5.57
N ALA A 193 19.41 8.37 -6.77
CA ALA A 193 19.59 9.13 -8.01
C ALA A 193 18.43 8.82 -8.96
N GLY A 194 17.27 9.39 -8.66
CA GLY A 194 16.04 9.12 -9.40
C GLY A 194 16.15 9.50 -10.90
N PRO A 195 15.64 8.66 -11.81
CA PRO A 195 15.64 8.90 -13.26
C PRO A 195 14.83 10.14 -13.63
N LEU A 196 15.05 10.72 -14.81
CA LEU A 196 14.26 11.85 -15.28
C LEU A 196 12.79 11.45 -15.47
N TRP A 197 11.86 12.41 -15.32
CA TRP A 197 10.42 12.22 -15.55
C TRP A 197 10.08 11.63 -16.93
N ARG A 198 10.98 11.74 -17.92
CA ARG A 198 10.79 11.19 -19.27
C ARG A 198 11.12 9.69 -19.33
N GLU A 199 12.07 9.24 -18.52
CA GLU A 199 12.54 7.84 -18.47
C GLU A 199 11.58 6.96 -17.65
N LEU A 200 10.94 7.54 -16.63
CA LEU A 200 10.02 6.80 -15.76
C LEU A 200 8.57 6.69 -16.29
N ARG A 201 8.19 7.40 -17.36
CA ARG A 201 6.79 7.40 -17.86
C ARG A 201 6.33 6.01 -18.27
N ILE A 202 7.17 5.30 -19.01
CA ILE A 202 6.81 3.98 -19.54
C ILE A 202 6.66 2.99 -18.37
N GLY A 203 7.57 3.04 -17.39
CA GLY A 203 7.48 2.23 -16.18
C GLY A 203 6.24 2.53 -15.35
N ALA A 204 5.98 3.81 -15.06
CA ALA A 204 4.84 4.24 -14.25
C ALA A 204 3.49 3.92 -14.90
N VAL A 205 3.39 4.12 -16.23
CA VAL A 205 2.19 3.76 -17.00
C VAL A 205 1.97 2.25 -16.98
N SER A 206 3.01 1.46 -17.26
CA SER A 206 2.92 0.00 -17.26
C SER A 206 2.53 -0.55 -15.89
N ALA A 207 3.16 -0.05 -14.82
CA ALA A 207 2.84 -0.42 -13.44
C ALA A 207 1.40 -0.03 -13.07
N GLY A 208 0.96 1.18 -13.44
CA GLY A 208 -0.41 1.63 -13.22
C GLY A 208 -1.45 0.73 -13.91
N PHE A 209 -1.21 0.35 -15.17
CA PHE A 209 -2.09 -0.58 -15.88
C PHE A 209 -2.12 -1.96 -15.23
N LEU A 210 -0.95 -2.53 -14.90
CA LEU A 210 -0.86 -3.83 -14.24
C LEU A 210 -1.57 -3.82 -12.88
N TRP A 211 -1.47 -2.73 -12.14
CA TRP A 211 -2.12 -2.55 -10.84
C TRP A 211 -3.65 -2.51 -10.94
N GLU A 212 -4.21 -1.79 -11.92
CA GLU A 212 -5.65 -1.77 -12.14
C GLU A 212 -6.18 -3.14 -12.61
N ILE A 213 -5.40 -3.88 -13.40
CA ILE A 213 -5.75 -5.26 -13.79
C ILE A 213 -5.74 -6.18 -12.56
N ALA A 214 -4.73 -6.06 -11.69
CA ALA A 214 -4.63 -6.85 -10.47
C ALA A 214 -5.80 -6.56 -9.50
N LYS A 215 -6.10 -5.27 -9.26
CA LYS A 215 -7.23 -4.83 -8.43
C LYS A 215 -8.57 -5.38 -8.89
N LYS A 216 -8.83 -5.39 -10.20
CA LYS A 216 -10.12 -5.80 -10.76
C LYS A 216 -10.38 -7.31 -10.65
N LYS A 217 -9.33 -8.09 -10.40
CA LYS A 217 -9.39 -9.55 -10.30
C LYS A 217 -9.40 -10.06 -8.85
N SER A 218 -9.25 -9.17 -7.88
CA SER A 218 -9.38 -9.41 -6.44
C SER A 218 -10.69 -8.85 -5.90
#